data_AF-A0A6H1ZIN2-F1
#
_entry.id   AF-A0A6H1ZIN2-F1
#
_cell.length_a   1.000
_cell.length_b   1.000
_cell.length_c   1.000
_cell.angle_alpha   90.00
_cell.angle_beta   90.00
_cell.angle_gamma   90.00
#
_symmetry.space_group_name_H-M   'P 1'
#
loop_
_entity.id
_entity.type
_entity.pdbx_description
1 polymer ?
#
loop_
_entity_poly.entity_id
_entity_poly.type
_entity_poly.pdbx_seq_one_letter_code
_entity_poly.pdbx_strand_id
1 'polypeptide(L)'
;MKLSKIKKNKKASVQDLLYVGITLFVFAMVILICFRISTSLNTEFQASDQIDAYGKTAHQQITNLYPGIIDNSFLFVTVILSIGTLILAALVRIHPIFLPIYLLAWMFVIFLCAVFSNAYQEMAANPDLAALAAQMTLMNQVMTTLPFIIGIVGALLAIVMYKAYKGDQYGY
;
A
#
# COMPACT_ATOMS: atom_id res chain seq x y z
N MET A 1 34.42 -4.69 27.07
CA MET A 1 34.16 -4.30 25.66
C MET A 1 32.81 -3.60 25.61
N LYS A 2 32.77 -2.26 25.53
CA LYS A 2 31.55 -1.45 25.58
C LYS A 2 30.84 -1.50 24.22
N LEU A 3 29.80 -2.32 24.09
CA LEU A 3 28.81 -2.25 22.99
C LEU A 3 27.88 -1.04 23.18
N SER A 4 28.46 0.14 23.33
CA SER A 4 27.74 1.39 23.54
C SER A 4 27.85 2.24 22.28
N LYS A 5 26.69 2.65 21.75
CA LYS A 5 26.47 3.68 20.73
C LYS A 5 26.51 3.24 19.27
N ILE A 6 25.49 2.48 18.88
CA ILE A 6 24.80 2.76 17.61
C ILE A 6 23.30 2.95 17.90
N LYS A 7 22.96 3.92 18.77
CA LYS A 7 21.63 4.52 18.75
C LYS A 7 21.66 5.62 17.67
N LYS A 8 21.62 5.22 16.39
CA LYS A 8 21.37 6.17 15.31
C LYS A 8 19.99 6.77 15.54
N ASN A 9 19.87 8.09 15.40
CA ASN A 9 18.64 8.87 15.43
C ASN A 9 17.66 8.37 14.36
N LYS A 10 17.02 7.23 14.58
CA LYS A 10 15.89 6.80 13.77
C LYS A 10 14.76 7.74 14.14
N LYS A 11 14.29 8.53 13.18
CA LYS A 11 13.12 9.39 13.31
C LYS A 11 12.03 8.69 12.52
N ALA A 12 11.13 7.99 13.21
CA ALA A 12 9.82 7.63 12.68
C ALA A 12 9.21 8.93 12.19
N SER A 13 9.03 8.95 10.89
CA SER A 13 8.79 10.18 10.17
C SER A 13 7.40 10.08 9.59
N VAL A 14 6.70 11.21 9.53
CA VAL A 14 5.48 11.33 8.72
C VAL A 14 5.73 10.88 7.27
N GLN A 15 6.99 10.94 6.85
CA GLN A 15 7.49 10.39 5.59
C GLN A 15 7.18 8.90 5.42
N ASP A 16 7.13 8.10 6.49
CA ASP A 16 6.80 6.67 6.40
C ASP A 16 5.36 6.45 5.94
N LEU A 17 4.40 7.24 6.45
CA LEU A 17 3.01 7.23 5.98
C LEU A 17 2.91 7.63 4.50
N LEU A 18 3.67 8.66 4.10
CA LEU A 18 3.73 9.09 2.70
C LEU A 18 4.29 7.97 1.82
N TYR A 19 5.35 7.29 2.26
CA TYR A 19 5.91 6.16 1.54
C TYR A 19 4.92 5.00 1.39
N VAL A 20 4.15 4.68 2.43
CA VAL A 20 3.09 3.67 2.33
C VAL A 20 2.06 4.09 1.29
N GLY A 21 1.55 5.33 1.35
CA GLY A 21 0.57 5.85 0.39
C GLY A 21 1.07 5.80 -1.06
N ILE A 22 2.30 6.28 -1.32
CA ILE A 22 2.91 6.26 -2.65
C ILE A 22 3.14 4.82 -3.12
N THR A 23 3.66 3.95 -2.25
CA THR A 23 3.96 2.55 -2.61
C THR A 23 2.69 1.81 -2.99
N LEU A 24 1.61 1.94 -2.21
CA LEU A 24 0.33 1.31 -2.51
C LEU A 24 -0.26 1.83 -3.81
N PHE A 25 -0.19 3.15 -4.05
CA PHE A 25 -0.65 3.75 -5.30
C PHE A 25 0.12 3.23 -6.52
N VAL A 26 1.46 3.31 -6.50
CA VAL A 26 2.30 2.83 -7.61
C VAL A 26 2.08 1.33 -7.84
N PHE A 27 1.98 0.55 -6.77
CA PHE A 27 1.76 -0.88 -6.87
C PHE A 27 0.40 -1.22 -7.48
N ALA A 28 -0.68 -0.54 -7.08
CA ALA A 28 -2.00 -0.69 -7.68
C ALA A 28 -2.01 -0.34 -9.19
N MET A 29 -1.32 0.74 -9.56
CA MET A 29 -1.17 1.16 -10.96
C MET A 29 -0.42 0.12 -11.80
N VAL A 30 0.70 -0.39 -11.29
CA VAL A 30 1.48 -1.45 -11.95
C VAL A 30 0.63 -2.71 -12.12
N ILE A 31 -0.13 -3.10 -11.10
CA ILE A 31 -1.02 -4.26 -11.15
C ILE A 31 -2.07 -4.12 -12.26
N LEU A 32 -2.76 -2.98 -12.35
CA LEU A 32 -3.76 -2.75 -13.40
C LEU A 32 -3.16 -2.86 -14.81
N ILE A 33 -1.98 -2.26 -15.02
CA ILE A 33 -1.28 -2.30 -16.31
C ILE A 33 -0.83 -3.74 -16.63
N CYS A 34 -0.20 -4.43 -15.68
CA CYS A 34 0.22 -5.82 -15.86
C CYS A 34 -0.98 -6.74 -16.14
N PHE A 35 -2.11 -6.51 -15.48
CA PHE A 35 -3.30 -7.31 -15.70
C PHE A 35 -3.90 -7.09 -17.10
N ARG A 36 -3.88 -5.85 -17.60
CA ARG A 36 -4.27 -5.53 -18.98
C ARG A 36 -3.38 -6.20 -20.01
N ILE A 37 -2.07 -6.17 -19.79
CA ILE A 37 -1.10 -6.86 -20.66
C ILE A 37 -1.38 -8.37 -20.66
N SER A 38 -1.53 -8.96 -19.47
CA SER A 38 -1.80 -10.39 -19.30
C SER A 38 -3.08 -10.84 -20.02
N THR A 39 -4.18 -10.10 -19.87
CA THR A 39 -5.44 -10.41 -20.57
C THR A 39 -5.33 -10.26 -22.08
N SER A 40 -4.63 -9.23 -22.56
CA SER A 40 -4.41 -9.04 -24.00
C SER A 40 -3.58 -10.18 -24.59
N LEU A 41 -2.50 -10.58 -23.89
CA LEU A 41 -1.69 -11.74 -24.29
C LEU A 41 -2.53 -13.01 -24.31
N ASN A 42 -3.39 -13.23 -23.30
CA ASN A 42 -4.26 -14.39 -23.29
C ASN A 42 -5.20 -14.41 -24.49
N THR A 43 -5.81 -13.28 -24.87
CA THR A 43 -6.67 -13.20 -26.07
C THR A 43 -5.92 -13.63 -27.33
N GLU A 44 -4.71 -13.12 -27.56
CA GLU A 44 -3.89 -13.50 -28.71
C GLU A 44 -3.45 -14.98 -28.66
N PHE A 45 -3.14 -15.49 -27.47
CA PHE A 45 -2.82 -16.91 -27.27
C PHE A 45 -4.00 -17.83 -27.60
N GLN A 46 -5.22 -17.45 -27.21
CA GLN A 46 -6.41 -18.22 -27.54
C GLN A 46 -6.72 -18.19 -29.03
N ALA A 47 -6.45 -17.07 -29.71
CA ALA A 47 -6.68 -16.90 -31.14
C ALA A 47 -5.65 -17.60 -32.03
N SER A 48 -4.46 -17.91 -31.52
CA SER A 48 -3.39 -18.54 -32.32
C SER A 48 -3.64 -20.02 -32.62
N ASP A 49 -3.57 -20.41 -33.89
CA ASP A 49 -3.64 -21.81 -34.33
C ASP A 49 -2.33 -22.59 -34.09
N GLN A 50 -1.24 -21.87 -33.79
CA GLN A 50 0.08 -22.48 -33.56
C GLN A 50 0.24 -23.02 -32.13
N ILE A 51 -0.67 -22.67 -31.22
CA ILE A 51 -0.62 -23.07 -29.82
C ILE A 51 -1.57 -24.24 -29.60
N ASP A 52 -1.03 -25.34 -29.07
CA ASP A 52 -1.81 -26.51 -28.74
C ASP A 52 -2.87 -26.22 -27.65
N ALA A 53 -3.96 -27.01 -27.67
CA ALA A 53 -5.09 -26.88 -26.75
C ALA A 53 -4.65 -26.95 -25.27
N TYR A 54 -3.61 -27.73 -24.96
CA TYR A 54 -3.06 -27.78 -23.61
C TYR A 54 -2.45 -26.44 -23.19
N GLY A 55 -1.66 -25.80 -24.05
CA GLY A 55 -1.05 -24.50 -23.79
C GLY A 55 -2.09 -23.39 -23.60
N LYS A 56 -3.14 -23.40 -24.43
CA LYS A 56 -4.31 -22.51 -24.30
C LYS A 56 -5.00 -22.67 -22.95
N THR A 57 -5.26 -23.91 -22.54
CA THR A 57 -5.92 -24.23 -21.26
C THR A 57 -5.07 -23.77 -20.07
N ALA A 58 -3.76 -24.07 -20.09
CA ALA A 58 -2.86 -23.69 -19.02
C ALA A 58 -2.78 -22.16 -18.85
N HIS A 59 -2.68 -21.42 -19.96
CA HIS A 59 -2.62 -19.96 -19.91
C HIS A 59 -3.94 -19.31 -19.46
N GLN A 60 -5.08 -19.88 -19.88
CA GLN A 60 -6.39 -19.45 -19.41
C GLN A 60 -6.54 -19.67 -17.90
N GLN A 61 -6.08 -20.81 -17.36
CA GLN A 61 -6.09 -21.08 -15.93
C GLN A 61 -5.27 -20.06 -15.14
N ILE A 62 -4.07 -19.71 -15.63
CA ILE A 62 -3.24 -18.66 -15.02
C ILE A 62 -3.98 -17.33 -15.02
N THR A 63 -4.57 -16.95 -16.15
CA THR A 63 -5.31 -15.69 -16.30
C THR A 63 -6.51 -15.62 -15.36
N ASN A 64 -7.22 -16.74 -15.15
CA ASN A 64 -8.38 -16.81 -14.25
C ASN A 64 -8.00 -16.75 -12.76
N LEU A 65 -6.83 -17.30 -12.38
CA LEU A 65 -6.36 -17.27 -10.99
C LEU A 65 -5.71 -15.94 -10.62
N TYR A 66 -5.18 -15.22 -11.60
CA TYR A 66 -4.42 -13.98 -11.41
C TYR A 66 -5.16 -12.91 -10.58
N PRO A 67 -6.44 -12.56 -10.84
CA PRO A 67 -7.15 -11.53 -10.08
C PRO A 67 -7.23 -11.88 -8.60
N GLY A 68 -7.64 -13.11 -8.27
CA GLY A 68 -7.81 -13.54 -6.89
C GLY A 68 -6.49 -13.56 -6.11
N ILE A 69 -5.39 -14.01 -6.73
CA ILE A 69 -4.08 -14.03 -6.07
C ILE A 69 -3.57 -12.61 -5.85
N ILE A 70 -3.66 -11.74 -6.86
CA ILE A 70 -3.15 -10.37 -6.79
C ILE A 70 -3.97 -9.50 -5.85
N ASP A 71 -5.30 -9.61 -5.87
CA ASP A 71 -6.19 -8.83 -5.01
C ASP A 71 -5.93 -9.14 -3.52
N ASN A 72 -5.78 -10.43 -3.17
CA ASN A 72 -5.41 -10.86 -1.84
C ASN A 72 -3.97 -10.45 -1.46
N SER A 73 -3.03 -10.54 -2.40
CA SER A 73 -1.64 -10.12 -2.17
C SER A 73 -1.54 -8.61 -1.92
N PHE A 74 -2.35 -7.81 -2.62
CA PHE A 74 -2.42 -6.37 -2.43
C PHE A 74 -2.91 -6.00 -1.01
N LEU A 75 -3.99 -6.65 -0.56
CA LEU A 75 -4.48 -6.50 0.80
C LEU A 75 -3.41 -6.90 1.83
N PHE A 76 -2.75 -8.04 1.61
CA PHE A 76 -1.68 -8.53 2.47
C PHE A 76 -0.51 -7.53 2.58
N VAL A 77 -0.06 -6.97 1.44
CA VAL A 77 0.96 -5.92 1.40
C VAL A 77 0.51 -4.67 2.16
N THR A 78 -0.75 -4.26 1.98
CA THR A 78 -1.32 -3.11 2.71
C THR A 78 -1.27 -3.29 4.22
N VAL A 79 -1.67 -4.46 4.71
CA VAL A 79 -1.65 -4.79 6.13
C VAL A 79 -0.22 -4.86 6.66
N ILE A 80 0.70 -5.52 5.95
CA ILE A 80 2.11 -5.63 6.36
C ILE A 80 2.79 -4.27 6.41
N LEU A 81 2.60 -3.43 5.40
CA LEU A 81 3.19 -2.09 5.39
C LEU A 81 2.64 -1.23 6.52
N SER A 82 1.34 -1.33 6.82
CA SER A 82 0.70 -0.61 7.92
C SER A 82 1.24 -1.06 9.27
N ILE A 83 1.28 -2.37 9.53
CA ILE A 83 1.83 -2.94 10.78
C ILE A 83 3.33 -2.66 10.90
N GLY A 84 4.08 -2.82 9.81
CA GLY A 84 5.51 -2.53 9.76
C GLY A 84 5.81 -1.08 10.14
N THR A 85 5.01 -0.13 9.63
CA THR A 85 5.12 1.28 9.98
C THR A 85 4.83 1.52 11.47
N LEU A 86 3.82 0.87 12.04
CA LEU A 86 3.49 0.96 13.47
C LEU A 86 4.63 0.43 14.36
N ILE A 87 5.21 -0.72 14.00
CA ILE A 87 6.34 -1.31 14.72
C ILE A 87 7.56 -0.38 14.65
N LEU A 88 7.89 0.12 13.46
CA LEU A 88 9.00 1.05 13.27
C LEU A 88 8.82 2.33 14.08
N ALA A 89 7.59 2.83 14.18
CA ALA A 89 7.28 4.01 14.99
C ALA A 89 7.39 3.79 16.49
N ALA A 90 7.00 2.61 16.99
CA ALA A 90 7.17 2.24 18.40
C ALA A 90 8.64 2.21 18.83
N LEU A 91 9.57 1.92 17.91
CA LEU A 91 11.01 1.88 18.17
C LEU A 91 11.67 3.27 18.17
N VAL A 92 10.95 4.32 17.80
CA VAL A 92 11.49 5.66 17.68
C VAL A 92 11.12 6.51 18.89
N ARG A 93 12.14 7.19 19.41
CA ARG A 93 12.00 8.18 20.48
C ARG A 93 11.76 9.55 19.86
N ILE A 94 10.56 10.10 20.07
CA ILE A 94 10.18 11.43 19.58
C ILE A 94 9.91 12.35 20.75
N HIS A 95 10.40 13.59 20.65
CA HIS A 95 10.11 14.62 21.63
C HIS A 95 8.67 15.15 21.42
N PRO A 96 7.85 15.34 22.48
CA PRO A 96 6.44 15.75 22.36
C PRO A 96 6.22 17.05 21.59
N ILE A 97 7.24 17.92 21.60
CA ILE A 97 7.24 19.18 20.84
C ILE A 97 7.05 18.99 19.33
N PHE A 98 7.37 17.80 18.79
CA PHE A 98 7.17 17.49 17.38
C PHE A 98 5.74 17.03 17.05
N LEU A 99 4.87 16.81 18.04
CA LEU A 99 3.51 16.34 17.80
C LEU A 99 2.67 17.31 16.96
N PRO A 100 2.67 18.64 17.19
CA PRO A 100 1.92 19.57 16.34
C PRO A 100 2.43 19.58 14.88
N ILE A 101 3.75 19.49 14.68
CA ILE A 101 4.38 19.43 13.36
C ILE A 101 3.98 18.11 12.66
N TYR A 102 3.97 17.01 13.40
CA TYR A 102 3.50 15.71 12.92
C TYR A 102 2.04 15.79 12.45
N LEU A 103 1.14 16.38 13.24
CA LEU A 103 -0.28 16.49 12.89
C LEU A 103 -0.48 17.31 11.61
N LEU A 104 0.24 18.43 11.45
CA LEU A 104 0.17 19.25 10.24
C LEU A 104 0.64 18.46 9.01
N ALA A 105 1.79 17.80 9.11
CA ALA A 105 2.32 17.00 8.01
C ALA A 105 1.43 15.77 7.70
N TRP A 106 0.82 15.15 8.72
CA TRP A 106 -0.10 14.04 8.55
C TRP A 106 -1.37 14.45 7.80
N MET A 107 -1.95 15.63 8.10
CA MET A 107 -3.07 16.17 7.31
C MET A 107 -2.70 16.36 5.84
N PHE A 108 -1.48 16.84 5.56
CA PHE A 108 -0.97 16.96 4.20
C PHE A 108 -0.84 15.60 3.50
N VAL A 109 -0.38 14.56 4.21
CA VAL A 109 -0.30 13.20 3.66
C VAL A 109 -1.68 12.63 3.35
N ILE A 110 -2.69 12.83 4.21
CA ILE A 110 -4.08 12.41 3.93
C ILE A 110 -4.58 13.08 2.66
N PHE A 111 -4.33 14.39 2.50
CA PHE A 111 -4.71 15.11 1.30
C PHE A 111 -4.07 14.53 0.04
N LEU A 112 -2.77 14.23 0.07
CA LEU A 112 -2.08 13.56 -1.05
C LEU A 112 -2.68 12.18 -1.36
N CYS A 113 -3.02 11.40 -0.33
CA CYS A 113 -3.66 10.10 -0.53
C CYS A 113 -5.05 10.23 -1.16
N ALA A 114 -5.77 11.33 -0.92
CA ALA A 114 -7.04 11.61 -1.60
C ALA A 114 -6.82 11.88 -3.09
N VAL A 115 -5.77 12.62 -3.44
CA VAL A 115 -5.38 12.82 -4.85
C VAL A 115 -5.02 11.48 -5.51
N PHE A 116 -4.25 10.62 -4.84
CA PHE A 116 -3.92 9.28 -5.36
C PHE A 116 -5.14 8.38 -5.52
N SER A 117 -6.07 8.41 -4.56
CA SER A 117 -7.34 7.69 -4.64
C SER A 117 -8.15 8.13 -5.85
N ASN A 118 -8.26 9.44 -6.08
CA ASN A 118 -8.98 9.99 -7.24
C ASN A 118 -8.30 9.60 -8.56
N ALA A 119 -6.97 9.74 -8.65
CA ALA A 119 -6.23 9.36 -9.84
C ALA A 119 -6.38 7.86 -10.17
N TYR A 120 -6.36 7.00 -9.15
CA TYR A 120 -6.65 5.58 -9.33
C TYR A 120 -8.09 5.34 -9.82
N GLN A 121 -9.08 6.03 -9.25
CA GLN A 121 -10.48 5.90 -9.68
C GLN A 121 -10.69 6.33 -11.13
N GLU A 122 -10.07 7.44 -11.55
CA GLU A 122 -10.11 7.89 -12.96
C GLU A 122 -9.52 6.83 -13.91
N MET A 123 -8.41 6.21 -13.51
CA MET A 123 -7.80 5.12 -14.28
C MET A 123 -8.65 3.86 -14.30
N ALA A 124 -9.24 3.48 -13.16
CA ALA A 124 -10.12 2.33 -13.04
C ALA A 124 -11.44 2.53 -13.79
N ALA A 125 -11.89 3.77 -13.99
CA ALA A 125 -13.07 4.11 -14.78
C ALA A 125 -12.82 4.10 -16.29
N ASN A 126 -11.57 4.01 -16.74
CA ASN A 126 -11.26 3.92 -18.17
C ASN A 126 -11.91 2.66 -18.78
N PRO A 127 -12.63 2.76 -19.92
CA PRO A 127 -13.31 1.62 -20.54
C PRO A 127 -12.41 0.39 -20.77
N ASP A 128 -11.13 0.61 -21.08
CA ASP A 128 -10.16 -0.47 -21.32
C ASP A 128 -9.73 -1.21 -20.05
N LEU A 129 -9.90 -0.58 -18.89
CA LEU A 129 -9.47 -1.10 -17.58
C LEU A 129 -10.66 -1.40 -16.65
N ALA A 130 -11.85 -0.88 -16.92
CA ALA A 130 -13.00 -0.99 -16.03
C ALA A 130 -13.40 -2.44 -15.75
N ALA A 131 -13.41 -3.29 -16.78
CA ALA A 131 -13.71 -4.72 -16.63
C ALA A 131 -12.64 -5.48 -15.81
N LEU A 132 -11.39 -4.99 -15.82
CA LEU A 132 -10.28 -5.57 -15.07
C LEU A 132 -10.30 -5.08 -13.61
N ALA A 133 -10.52 -3.78 -13.40
CA ALA A 133 -10.64 -3.18 -12.09
C ALA A 133 -11.84 -3.75 -11.30
N ALA A 134 -12.94 -4.07 -11.98
CA ALA A 134 -14.10 -4.73 -11.37
C ALA A 134 -13.80 -6.12 -10.80
N GLN A 135 -12.75 -6.80 -11.28
CA GLN A 135 -12.31 -8.11 -10.76
C GLN A 135 -11.40 -7.98 -9.54
N MET A 136 -10.90 -6.77 -9.24
CA MET A 136 -9.98 -6.49 -8.14
C MET A 136 -10.69 -5.72 -7.02
N THR A 137 -11.67 -6.39 -6.40
CA THR A 137 -12.60 -5.79 -5.45
C THR A 137 -11.89 -5.21 -4.22
N LEU A 138 -10.95 -5.94 -3.63
CA LEU A 138 -10.25 -5.53 -2.41
C LEU A 138 -9.28 -4.38 -2.69
N MET A 139 -8.52 -4.45 -3.79
CA MET A 139 -7.62 -3.40 -4.24
C MET A 139 -8.40 -2.11 -4.50
N ASN A 140 -9.53 -2.20 -5.20
CA ASN A 140 -10.39 -1.05 -5.45
C ASN A 140 -10.92 -0.45 -4.14
N GLN A 141 -11.36 -1.28 -3.19
CA GLN A 141 -11.80 -0.82 -1.88
C GLN A 141 -10.66 -0.15 -1.09
N VAL A 142 -9.46 -0.72 -1.08
CA VAL A 142 -8.29 -0.15 -0.38
C VAL A 142 -7.88 1.17 -1.02
N MET A 143 -7.85 1.27 -2.35
CA MET A 143 -7.44 2.48 -3.06
C MET A 143 -8.47 3.60 -2.92
N THR A 144 -9.77 3.30 -3.02
CA THR A 144 -10.85 4.29 -2.80
C THR A 144 -10.85 4.81 -1.36
N THR A 145 -10.59 3.94 -0.39
CA THR A 145 -10.51 4.29 1.03
C THR A 145 -9.09 4.59 1.53
N LEU A 146 -8.11 4.75 0.63
CA LEU A 146 -6.71 5.00 0.98
C LEU A 146 -6.51 6.18 1.94
N PRO A 147 -7.20 7.35 1.77
CA PRO A 147 -7.04 8.47 2.70
C PRO A 147 -7.50 8.12 4.11
N PHE A 148 -8.56 7.30 4.21
CA PHE A 148 -9.11 6.84 5.48
C PHE A 148 -8.19 5.84 6.17
N ILE A 149 -7.62 4.89 5.41
CA ILE A 149 -6.65 3.92 5.93
C ILE A 149 -5.42 4.66 6.49
N ILE A 150 -4.85 5.59 5.72
CA ILE A 150 -3.70 6.40 6.15
C ILE A 150 -4.08 7.33 7.32
N GLY A 151 -5.33 7.77 7.39
CA GLY A 151 -5.89 8.45 8.56
C GLY A 151 -5.84 7.57 9.81
N ILE A 152 -6.39 6.36 9.76
CA ILE A 152 -6.38 5.43 10.90
C ILE A 152 -4.96 5.09 11.33
N VAL A 153 -4.09 4.71 10.38
CA VAL A 153 -2.70 4.36 10.70
C VAL A 153 -1.96 5.57 11.29
N GLY A 154 -2.12 6.76 10.71
CA GLY A 154 -1.48 7.96 11.24
C GLY A 154 -1.99 8.39 12.63
N ALA A 155 -3.26 8.15 12.94
CA ALA A 155 -3.80 8.36 14.29
C ALA A 155 -3.21 7.37 15.29
N LEU A 156 -3.12 6.07 14.92
CA LEU A 156 -2.48 5.06 15.76
C LEU A 156 -1.00 5.37 16.00
N LEU A 157 -0.28 5.84 14.98
CA LEU A 157 1.11 6.29 15.11
C LEU A 157 1.25 7.43 16.12
N ALA A 158 0.36 8.43 16.09
CA ALA A 158 0.39 9.52 17.06
C ALA A 158 0.21 9.02 18.51
N ILE A 159 -0.69 8.04 18.72
CA ILE A 159 -0.90 7.41 20.03
C ILE A 159 0.34 6.65 20.49
N VAL A 160 0.93 5.84 19.61
CA VAL A 160 2.15 5.06 19.90
C VAL A 160 3.31 5.98 20.26
N MET A 161 3.52 7.04 19.49
CA MET A 161 4.57 8.04 19.75
C MET A 161 4.39 8.73 21.11
N TYR A 162 3.17 9.08 21.48
CA TYR A 162 2.89 9.70 22.78
C TYR A 162 3.14 8.74 23.96
N LYS A 163 2.77 7.46 23.83
CA LYS A 163 3.03 6.45 24.85
C LYS A 163 4.52 6.14 25.01
N ALA A 164 5.25 5.99 23.91
CA ALA A 164 6.68 5.69 23.91
C ALA A 164 7.50 6.75 24.68
N TYR A 165 7.12 8.03 24.55
CA TYR A 165 7.75 9.12 25.29
C TYR A 165 7.59 8.99 26.82
N LYS A 166 6.40 8.59 27.30
CA LYS A 166 6.16 8.45 28.75
C LYS A 166 7.04 7.34 29.35
N GLY A 167 7.22 6.21 28.68
CA GLY A 167 8.05 5.11 29.18
C GLY A 167 9.50 5.53 29.46
N ASP A 168 10.10 6.28 28.53
CA ASP A 168 11.48 6.77 28.66
C ASP A 168 11.67 7.75 29.82
N GLN A 169 10.64 8.53 30.20
CA GLN A 169 10.71 9.49 31.32
C GLN A 169 10.71 8.80 32.71
N TYR A 170 10.13 7.59 32.82
CA TYR A 170 10.01 6.87 34.08
C TYR A 170 11.04 5.75 34.26
N GLY A 171 11.95 5.55 33.30
CA GLY A 171 13.09 4.63 33.44
C GLY A 171 12.74 3.14 33.46
N TYR A 172 11.59 2.76 32.89
CA TYR A 172 11.21 1.36 32.69
C TYR A 172 11.66 0.83 31.33
#